data_AF-A0A3D1IUF9-F1
#
_entry.id   AF-A0A3D1IUF9-F1
#
_cell.length_a   1.000
_cell.length_b   1.000
_cell.length_c   1.000
_cell.angle_alpha   90.00
_cell.angle_beta   90.00
_cell.angle_gamma   90.00
#
_symmetry.space_group_name_H-M   'P 1'
#
loop_
_entity.id
_entity.type
_entity.pdbx_description
1 polymer ?
#
loop_
_entity_poly.entity_id
_entity_poly.type
_entity_poly.pdbx_seq_one_letter_code
_entity_poly.pdbx_strand_id
1 'polypeptide(L)'
;MRRISGDGRAHEYLRKASLSVARGGKMLHRAPPVGEKLRILSFVGVDTAKFKRYDEKTHHAARTLEAAAARNNGTDVIAGFANLQNSCLACHQSFRKSFVENFYGKS
;
A
#
# COMPACT_ATOMS: atom_id res chain seq x y z
N MET A 1 42.02 11.79 11.28
CA MET A 1 41.03 10.81 10.77
C MET A 1 39.62 11.38 10.85
N ARG A 2 38.94 11.64 9.73
CA ARG A 2 37.47 11.83 9.70
C ARG A 2 36.85 10.47 9.38
N ARG A 3 36.04 9.91 10.30
CA ARG A 3 35.18 8.77 9.97
C ARG A 3 34.16 9.24 8.92
N ILE A 4 34.16 8.63 7.75
CA ILE A 4 33.11 8.83 6.76
C ILE A 4 31.85 8.22 7.37
N SER A 5 30.94 9.08 7.84
CA SER A 5 29.58 8.69 8.23
C SER A 5 28.79 8.31 6.96
N GLY A 6 29.15 7.18 6.34
CA GLY A 6 28.48 6.62 5.16
C GLY A 6 27.11 6.02 5.47
N ASP A 7 26.87 5.72 6.75
CA ASP A 7 25.66 5.05 7.24
C ASP A 7 24.43 5.97 7.20
N GLY A 8 24.56 7.21 7.68
CA GLY A 8 23.44 8.14 7.81
C GLY A 8 22.76 8.52 6.49
N ARG A 9 23.50 8.55 5.37
CA ARG A 9 22.92 8.86 4.05
C ARG A 9 22.09 7.70 3.51
N ALA A 10 22.55 6.45 3.67
CA ALA A 10 21.81 5.27 3.25
C ALA A 10 20.50 5.12 4.02
N HIS A 11 20.53 5.34 5.34
CA HIS A 11 19.33 5.36 6.19
C HIS A 11 18.34 6.46 5.79
N GLU A 12 18.83 7.66 5.44
CA GLU A 12 18.00 8.77 4.93
C GLU A 12 17.30 8.41 3.61
N TYR A 13 18.02 7.79 2.67
CA TYR A 13 17.44 7.34 1.40
C TYR A 13 16.39 6.25 1.59
N LEU A 14 16.68 5.24 2.42
CA LEU A 14 15.73 4.17 2.75
C LEU A 14 14.49 4.74 3.44
N ARG A 15 14.65 5.66 4.41
CA ARG A 15 13.52 6.36 5.02
C ARG A 15 12.67 7.07 3.96
N LYS A 16 13.29 7.88 3.10
CA LYS A 16 12.55 8.66 2.07
C LYS A 16 11.81 7.76 1.09
N ALA A 17 12.44 6.68 0.62
CA ALA A 17 11.81 5.71 -0.27
C ALA A 17 10.62 5.01 0.42
N SER A 18 10.80 4.54 1.66
CA SER A 18 9.75 3.87 2.41
C SER A 18 8.59 4.80 2.78
N LEU A 19 8.87 6.06 3.14
CA LEU A 19 7.82 7.07 3.32
C LEU A 19 7.06 7.34 2.02
N SER A 20 7.76 7.39 0.87
CA SER A 20 7.11 7.55 -0.44
C SER A 20 6.17 6.39 -0.73
N VAL A 21 6.57 5.15 -0.45
CA VAL A 21 5.71 3.98 -0.68
C VAL A 21 4.58 3.87 0.35
N ALA A 22 4.84 4.17 1.61
CA ALA A 22 3.82 4.20 2.66
C ALA A 22 2.75 5.27 2.40
N ARG A 23 3.19 6.47 2.00
CA ARG A 23 2.31 7.54 1.56
C ARG A 23 1.66 7.19 0.23
N GLY A 24 2.35 6.50 -0.66
CA GLY A 24 1.84 5.89 -1.89
C GLY A 24 0.67 4.93 -1.65
N GLY A 25 0.68 4.20 -0.52
CA GLY A 25 -0.45 3.41 -0.03
C GLY A 25 -1.72 4.23 0.28
N LYS A 26 -1.58 5.55 0.44
CA LYS A 26 -2.67 6.53 0.53
C LYS A 26 -2.78 7.43 -0.74
N MET A 27 -1.81 7.35 -1.67
CA MET A 27 -1.54 8.42 -2.64
C MET A 27 -1.52 7.98 -4.11
N LEU A 28 -2.04 6.79 -4.47
CA LEU A 28 -2.46 6.56 -5.87
C LEU A 28 -3.87 6.01 -6.07
N HIS A 29 -4.61 5.71 -5.00
CA HIS A 29 -6.07 5.71 -5.06
C HIS A 29 -6.57 6.93 -4.30
N ARG A 30 -6.64 8.11 -4.96
CA ARG A 30 -7.57 9.16 -4.49
C ARG A 30 -8.89 8.44 -4.27
N ALA A 31 -9.45 8.54 -3.06
CA ALA A 31 -10.71 7.88 -2.77
C ALA A 31 -11.67 8.19 -3.92
N PRO A 32 -12.21 7.17 -4.61
CA PRO A 32 -13.00 7.41 -5.80
C PRO A 32 -14.17 8.33 -5.41
N PRO A 33 -14.61 9.23 -6.30
CA PRO A 33 -15.86 9.95 -6.10
C PRO A 33 -16.97 9.01 -5.64
N VAL A 34 -17.89 9.47 -4.79
CA VAL A 34 -18.89 8.60 -4.14
C VAL A 34 -19.63 7.71 -5.15
N GLY A 35 -19.99 8.25 -6.31
CA GLY A 35 -20.63 7.46 -7.38
C GLY A 35 -19.77 6.33 -7.94
N GLU A 36 -18.46 6.53 -8.05
CA GLU A 36 -17.52 5.46 -8.45
C GLU A 36 -17.34 4.44 -7.33
N LYS A 37 -17.27 4.87 -6.07
CA LYS A 37 -17.26 3.97 -4.92
C LYS A 37 -18.51 3.06 -4.91
N LEU A 38 -19.69 3.62 -5.17
CA LEU A 38 -20.94 2.85 -5.25
C LEU A 38 -20.91 1.84 -6.41
N ARG A 39 -20.40 2.23 -7.59
CA ARG A 39 -20.23 1.30 -8.72
C ARG A 39 -19.29 0.14 -8.38
N ILE A 40 -18.19 0.41 -7.69
CA ILE A 40 -17.24 -0.63 -7.25
C ILE A 40 -17.90 -1.57 -6.24
N LEU A 41 -18.62 -1.02 -5.24
CA LEU A 41 -19.31 -1.85 -4.24
C LEU A 41 -20.42 -2.71 -4.86
N SER A 42 -21.16 -2.16 -5.83
CA SER A 42 -22.18 -2.90 -6.58
C SER A 42 -21.55 -4.06 -7.38
N PHE A 43 -20.43 -3.81 -8.07
CA PHE A 43 -19.68 -4.83 -8.80
C PHE A 43 -19.15 -5.95 -7.90
N VAL A 44 -18.56 -5.59 -6.74
CA VAL A 44 -18.03 -6.57 -5.80
C VAL A 44 -19.15 -7.41 -5.16
N GLY A 45 -20.34 -6.82 -4.98
CA GLY A 45 -21.53 -7.55 -4.55
C GLY A 45 -21.35 -8.28 -3.22
N VAL A 46 -21.56 -9.60 -3.23
CA VAL A 46 -21.48 -10.46 -2.03
C VAL A 46 -20.11 -10.44 -1.35
N ASP A 47 -19.04 -10.13 -2.09
CA ASP A 47 -17.68 -10.08 -1.56
C ASP A 47 -17.31 -8.72 -0.92
N THR A 48 -18.29 -7.80 -0.77
CA THR A 48 -18.03 -6.43 -0.29
C THR A 48 -17.30 -6.40 1.06
N ALA A 49 -17.69 -7.26 1.99
CA ALA A 49 -17.04 -7.35 3.30
C ALA A 49 -15.56 -7.78 3.16
N LYS A 50 -15.29 -8.76 2.30
CA LYS A 50 -13.93 -9.24 2.02
C LYS A 50 -13.09 -8.15 1.34
N PHE A 51 -13.64 -7.44 0.37
CA PHE A 51 -12.98 -6.33 -0.31
C PHE A 51 -12.58 -5.21 0.68
N LYS A 52 -13.53 -4.76 1.52
CA LYS A 52 -13.27 -3.74 2.55
C LYS A 52 -12.18 -4.19 3.53
N ARG A 53 -12.20 -5.46 3.95
CA ARG A 53 -11.17 -6.00 4.85
C ARG A 53 -9.76 -5.95 4.22
N TYR A 54 -9.62 -6.23 2.92
CA TYR A 54 -8.31 -6.09 2.26
C TYR A 54 -7.89 -4.62 2.12
N ASP A 55 -8.83 -3.73 1.81
CA ASP A 55 -8.58 -2.28 1.77
C ASP A 55 -8.08 -1.75 3.12
N GLU A 56 -8.76 -2.10 4.21
CA GLU A 56 -8.38 -1.75 5.57
C GLU A 56 -7.02 -2.32 5.97
N LYS A 57 -6.76 -3.60 5.65
CA LYS A 57 -5.46 -4.25 5.93
C LYS A 57 -4.32 -3.55 5.20
N THR A 58 -4.53 -3.17 3.94
CA THR A 58 -3.52 -2.48 3.13
C THR A 58 -3.22 -1.09 3.69
N HIS A 59 -4.26 -0.33 4.05
CA HIS A 59 -4.11 0.96 4.71
C HIS A 59 -3.39 0.86 6.07
N HIS A 60 -3.69 -0.18 6.86
CA HIS A 60 -3.00 -0.40 8.12
C HIS A 60 -1.52 -0.73 7.92
N ALA A 61 -1.19 -1.61 6.96
CA ALA A 61 0.19 -1.94 6.63
C ALA A 61 0.98 -0.70 6.15
N ALA A 62 0.35 0.14 5.32
CA ALA A 62 0.94 1.39 4.86
C ALA A 62 1.25 2.35 6.02
N ARG A 63 0.29 2.56 6.96
CA ARG A 63 0.53 3.38 8.16
C ARG A 63 1.64 2.83 9.05
N THR A 64 1.72 1.49 9.18
CA THR A 64 2.77 0.83 9.96
C THR A 64 4.14 1.08 9.35
N LEU A 65 4.27 0.95 8.02
CA LEU A 65 5.50 1.27 7.30
C LEU A 65 5.85 2.76 7.41
N GLU A 66 4.88 3.67 7.32
CA GLU A 66 5.12 5.11 7.51
C GLU A 66 5.72 5.40 8.88
N ALA A 67 5.14 4.83 9.94
CA ALA A 67 5.62 5.01 11.30
C ALA A 67 7.02 4.41 11.51
N ALA A 68 7.30 3.24 10.94
CA ALA A 68 8.63 2.62 10.96
C ALA A 68 9.69 3.49 10.27
N ALA A 69 9.35 4.00 9.08
CA ALA A 69 10.21 4.87 8.31
C ALA A 69 10.46 6.21 9.03
N ALA A 70 9.43 6.81 9.62
CA ALA A 70 9.56 8.03 10.42
C ALA A 70 10.51 7.88 11.61
N ARG A 71 10.59 6.69 12.21
CA ARG A 71 11.52 6.37 13.31
C ARG A 71 12.93 5.96 12.85
N ASN A 72 13.21 5.91 11.54
CA ASN A 72 14.44 5.37 10.96
C ASN A 72 14.77 3.93 11.43
N ASN A 73 13.76 3.12 11.79
CA ASN A 73 13.98 1.74 12.20
C ASN A 73 14.05 0.84 10.96
N GLY A 74 15.27 0.55 10.49
CA GLY A 74 15.50 -0.23 9.26
C GLY A 74 14.86 -1.63 9.28
N THR A 75 14.92 -2.33 10.41
CA THR A 75 14.30 -3.66 10.55
C THR A 75 12.78 -3.59 10.44
N ASP A 76 12.16 -2.64 11.15
CA ASP A 76 10.70 -2.44 11.06
C ASP A 76 10.29 -1.98 9.66
N VAL A 77 11.13 -1.19 8.98
CA VAL A 77 10.87 -0.73 7.61
C VAL A 77 10.84 -1.92 6.65
N ILE A 78 11.81 -2.84 6.73
CA ILE A 78 11.85 -4.03 5.88
C ILE A 78 10.62 -4.90 6.14
N ALA A 79 10.30 -5.18 7.41
CA ALA A 79 9.13 -5.98 7.77
C ALA A 79 7.81 -5.31 7.35
N GLY A 80 7.67 -4.00 7.59
CA GLY A 80 6.52 -3.21 7.19
C GLY A 80 6.32 -3.17 5.67
N PHE A 81 7.42 -3.10 4.91
CA PHE A 81 7.39 -3.11 3.45
C PHE A 81 6.96 -4.48 2.91
N ALA A 82 7.49 -5.57 3.45
CA ALA A 82 7.05 -6.92 3.10
C ALA A 82 5.57 -7.13 3.40
N ASN A 83 5.08 -6.67 4.56
CA ASN A 83 3.67 -6.75 4.92
C ASN A 83 2.78 -5.96 3.95
N LEU A 84 3.18 -4.74 3.57
CA LEU A 84 2.45 -3.92 2.61
C LEU A 84 2.38 -4.57 1.22
N GLN A 85 3.49 -5.12 0.72
CA GLN A 85 3.50 -5.85 -0.55
C GLN A 85 2.55 -7.06 -0.52
N ASN A 86 2.57 -7.83 0.57
CA ASN A 86 1.68 -8.97 0.75
C ASN A 86 0.19 -8.57 0.82
N SER A 87 -0.14 -7.42 1.42
CA SER A 87 -1.54 -6.94 1.43
C SER A 87 -2.02 -6.52 0.04
N CYS A 88 -1.16 -5.85 -0.75
CA CYS A 88 -1.47 -5.51 -2.14
C CYS A 88 -1.71 -6.76 -2.98
N LEU A 89 -0.80 -7.75 -2.87
CA LEU A 89 -0.89 -9.00 -3.60
C LEU A 89 -2.19 -9.77 -3.27
N ALA A 90 -2.55 -9.88 -2.00
CA ALA A 90 -3.75 -10.62 -1.59
C ALA A 90 -5.06 -9.99 -2.12
N CYS A 91 -5.14 -8.66 -2.13
CA CYS A 91 -6.26 -7.95 -2.74
C CYS A 91 -6.31 -8.19 -4.26
N HIS A 92 -5.15 -8.04 -4.93
CA HIS A 92 -5.07 -8.21 -6.38
C HIS A 92 -5.39 -9.64 -6.84
N GLN A 93 -4.93 -10.67 -6.12
CA GLN A 93 -5.28 -12.05 -6.42
C GLN A 93 -6.78 -12.31 -6.31
N SER A 94 -7.48 -11.63 -5.41
CA SER A 94 -8.91 -11.81 -5.18
C SER A 94 -9.78 -11.03 -6.17
N PHE A 95 -9.38 -9.81 -6.56
CA PHE A 95 -10.27 -8.87 -7.26
C PHE A 95 -9.72 -8.27 -8.54
N ARG A 96 -8.40 -8.29 -8.78
CA ARG A 96 -7.81 -7.49 -9.87
C ARG A 96 -8.30 -7.92 -11.25
N LYS A 97 -8.35 -9.23 -11.52
CA LYS A 97 -8.75 -9.74 -12.84
C LYS A 97 -10.18 -9.34 -13.18
N SER A 98 -11.14 -9.70 -12.32
CA SER A 98 -12.56 -9.38 -12.53
C SER A 98 -12.82 -7.87 -12.56
N PHE A 99 -12.11 -7.10 -11.73
CA PHE A 99 -12.20 -5.65 -11.74
C PHE A 99 -11.78 -5.07 -13.10
N VAL A 100 -10.62 -5.47 -13.64
CA VAL A 100 -10.13 -4.98 -14.93
C VAL A 100 -11.09 -5.36 -16.05
N GLU A 101 -11.55 -6.61 -16.08
CA GLU A 101 -12.50 -7.10 -17.07
C GLU A 101 -13.81 -6.29 -17.06
N ASN A 102 -14.31 -5.92 -15.87
CA ASN A 102 -15.55 -5.15 -15.73
C ASN A 102 -15.40 -3.67 -16.07
N PHE A 103 -14.30 -3.02 -15.68
CA PHE A 103 -14.17 -1.56 -15.78
C PHE A 103 -13.37 -1.07 -16.99
N TYR A 104 -12.49 -1.89 -17.57
CA TYR A 104 -11.59 -1.48 -18.66
C TYR A 104 -11.70 -2.35 -19.92
N GLY A 105 -12.45 -3.46 -19.88
CA GLY A 105 -12.59 -4.36 -21.02
C GLY A 105 -11.35 -5.25 -21.26
N LYS A 106 -11.44 -6.16 -22.24
CA LYS A 106 -10.42 -7.18 -22.54
C LYS A 106 -9.05 -6.54 -22.80
N SER A 107 -8.03 -7.05 -22.10
CA SER A 107 -6.62 -6.96 -22.54
C SER A 107 -6.37 -7.89 -23.71
#